data_AF-A0A6B3ICW3-F1
#
_entry.id   AF-A0A6B3ICW3-F1
#
_cell.length_a   1.000
_cell.length_b   1.000
_cell.length_c   1.000
_cell.angle_alpha   90.00
_cell.angle_beta   90.00
_cell.angle_gamma   90.00
#
_symmetry.space_group_name_H-M   'P 1'
#
loop_
_entity.id
_entity.type
_entity.pdbx_description
1 polymer ?
#
loop_
_entity_poly.entity_id
_entity_poly.type
_entity_poly.pdbx_seq_one_letter_code
_entity_poly.pdbx_strand_id
1 'polypeptide(L)'
;YVYDYTRWFGTADIQSHSFVGVNEWSWFAQNSKRTTSLANVYQMDVGDVLQIDFDKDGSKDHTMIVTSRRNGVPYLTYHSTNTLRRSVTSIISSYPNAAYYAYRT
;
A
#
# COMPACT_ATOMS: atom_id res chain seq x y z
N TYR A 1 15.77 17.20 -12.72
CA TYR A 1 14.83 16.48 -11.84
C TYR A 1 15.24 15.02 -11.82
N VAL A 2 15.50 14.45 -10.65
CA VAL A 2 15.93 13.05 -10.54
C VAL A 2 14.69 12.19 -10.35
N TYR A 3 14.23 11.55 -11.42
CA TYR A 3 13.11 10.60 -11.43
C TYR A 3 13.51 9.22 -10.88
N ASP A 4 14.30 9.17 -9.80
CA ASP A 4 14.66 7.89 -9.17
C ASP A 4 13.64 7.57 -8.06
N TYR A 5 12.76 6.61 -8.35
CA TYR A 5 11.80 6.03 -7.42
C TYR A 5 12.32 4.75 -6.75
N THR A 6 13.50 4.26 -7.12
CA THR A 6 14.06 3.00 -6.61
C THR A 6 14.85 3.18 -5.32
N ARG A 7 15.15 4.43 -4.94
CA ARG A 7 15.94 4.79 -3.75
C ARG A 7 15.27 5.87 -2.92
N TRP A 8 15.62 5.92 -1.63
CA TRP A 8 15.34 7.03 -0.72
C TRP A 8 16.60 7.88 -0.59
N PHE A 9 16.56 9.14 -1.03
CA PHE A 9 17.63 10.11 -0.77
C PHE A 9 17.09 11.55 -0.84
N GLY A 10 17.80 12.46 -0.18
CA GLY A 10 17.56 13.90 -0.28
C GLY A 10 18.81 14.70 0.09
N THR A 11 19.12 15.72 -0.69
CA THR A 11 20.12 16.76 -0.43
C THR A 11 19.46 18.14 -0.55
N ALA A 12 20.23 19.23 -0.39
CA ALA A 12 19.73 20.59 -0.60
C ALA A 12 19.24 20.84 -2.04
N ASP A 13 19.78 20.11 -3.02
CA ASP A 13 19.54 20.36 -4.45
C ASP A 13 18.64 19.31 -5.12
N ILE A 14 18.56 18.10 -4.57
CA ILE A 14 17.84 16.97 -5.17
C ILE A 14 17.12 16.10 -4.13
N GLN A 15 15.96 15.57 -4.50
CA GLN A 15 15.21 14.59 -3.70
C GLN A 15 14.71 13.45 -4.58
N SER A 16 14.61 12.24 -4.01
CA SER A 16 14.05 11.07 -4.69
C SER A 16 12.53 11.14 -4.81
N HIS A 17 11.96 10.50 -5.83
CA HIS A 17 10.51 10.44 -6.03
C HIS A 17 9.82 9.30 -5.26
N SER A 18 10.56 8.51 -4.48
CA SER A 18 10.10 7.29 -3.80
C SER A 18 8.90 7.44 -2.87
N PHE A 19 8.52 8.66 -2.48
CA PHE A 19 7.39 8.95 -1.59
C PHE A 19 6.46 10.05 -2.10
N VAL A 20 6.50 10.34 -3.40
CA VAL A 20 5.64 11.39 -4.01
C VAL A 20 4.22 10.88 -4.27
N GLY A 21 4.06 9.59 -4.53
CA GLY A 21 2.79 8.97 -4.83
C GLY A 21 2.71 7.52 -4.37
N VAL A 22 1.50 6.96 -4.51
CA VAL A 22 1.16 5.60 -4.08
C VAL A 22 1.98 4.58 -4.88
N ASN A 23 2.11 4.76 -6.20
CA ASN A 23 2.90 3.87 -7.05
C ASN A 23 4.38 3.88 -6.64
N GLU A 24 4.97 5.06 -6.47
CA GLU A 24 6.38 5.25 -6.15
C GLU A 24 6.76 4.60 -4.83
N TRP A 25 5.88 4.64 -3.82
CA TRP A 25 6.10 3.92 -2.56
C TRP A 25 6.33 2.42 -2.80
N SER A 26 5.46 1.77 -3.58
CA SER A 26 5.57 0.33 -3.85
C SER A 26 6.78 0.00 -4.73
N TRP A 27 7.10 0.88 -5.67
CA TRP A 27 8.27 0.71 -6.52
C TRP A 27 9.54 0.79 -5.68
N PHE A 28 9.66 1.77 -4.80
CA PHE A 28 10.78 1.88 -3.87
C PHE A 28 10.87 0.65 -2.96
N ALA A 29 9.76 0.31 -2.29
CA ALA A 29 9.74 -0.75 -1.28
C ALA A 29 10.11 -2.12 -1.87
N GLN A 30 9.64 -2.42 -3.08
CA GLN A 30 9.99 -3.66 -3.77
C GLN A 30 11.41 -3.64 -4.35
N ASN A 31 11.85 -2.54 -5.00
CA ASN A 31 13.22 -2.45 -5.55
C ASN A 31 14.27 -2.53 -4.44
N SER A 32 13.99 -1.95 -3.28
CA SER A 32 14.86 -2.03 -2.10
C SER A 32 14.73 -3.33 -1.30
N LYS A 33 13.89 -4.27 -1.76
CA LYS A 33 13.63 -5.58 -1.10
C LYS A 33 13.13 -5.43 0.35
N ARG A 34 12.50 -4.31 0.67
CA ARG A 34 11.87 -4.06 1.98
C ARG A 34 10.50 -4.71 2.08
N THR A 35 9.89 -5.03 0.93
CA THR A 35 8.60 -5.69 0.90
C THR A 35 8.57 -6.84 -0.09
N THR A 36 7.72 -7.83 0.17
CA THR A 36 7.39 -8.89 -0.80
C THR A 36 5.89 -8.84 -1.13
N SER A 37 5.55 -8.95 -2.41
CA SER A 37 4.14 -9.04 -2.84
C SER A 37 3.50 -10.34 -2.32
N LEU A 38 2.27 -10.23 -1.80
CA LEU A 38 1.46 -11.37 -1.35
C LEU A 38 0.45 -11.77 -2.42
N ALA A 39 0.19 -13.06 -2.54
CA ALA A 39 -0.76 -13.59 -3.53
C ALA A 39 -2.22 -13.27 -3.17
N ASN A 40 -2.51 -13.01 -1.90
CA ASN A 40 -3.86 -12.75 -1.42
C ASN A 40 -3.85 -11.79 -0.22
N VAL A 41 -4.75 -10.80 -0.23
CA VAL A 41 -4.89 -9.81 0.84
C VAL A 41 -5.19 -10.42 2.21
N TYR A 42 -5.81 -11.60 2.28
CA TYR A 42 -6.08 -12.30 3.54
C TYR A 42 -4.81 -12.84 4.22
N GLN A 43 -3.69 -12.91 3.49
CA GLN A 43 -2.38 -13.31 4.01
C GLN A 43 -1.62 -12.17 4.72
N MET A 44 -2.13 -10.95 4.65
CA MET A 44 -1.49 -9.78 5.24
C MET A 44 -1.45 -9.85 6.77
N ASP A 45 -0.31 -9.55 7.39
CA ASP A 45 -0.15 -9.46 8.84
C ASP A 45 -0.09 -8.02 9.36
N VAL A 46 -0.11 -7.82 10.68
CA VAL A 46 0.04 -6.49 11.30
C VAL A 46 1.36 -5.85 10.85
N GLY A 47 1.28 -4.64 10.32
CA GLY A 47 2.40 -3.92 9.70
C GLY A 47 2.37 -3.94 8.17
N ASP A 48 1.73 -4.94 7.56
CA ASP A 48 1.65 -5.07 6.11
C ASP A 48 0.83 -3.93 5.48
N VAL A 49 1.18 -3.59 4.24
CA VAL A 49 0.59 -2.47 3.51
C VAL A 49 -0.30 -2.98 2.37
N LEU A 50 -1.51 -2.45 2.29
CA LEU A 50 -2.42 -2.66 1.17
C LEU A 50 -2.45 -1.38 0.34
N GLN A 51 -2.23 -1.51 -0.96
CA GLN A 51 -2.56 -0.47 -1.92
C GLN A 51 -3.72 -0.89 -2.81
N ILE A 52 -4.58 0.08 -3.14
CA ILE A 52 -5.76 -0.13 -3.99
C ILE A 52 -5.67 0.79 -5.20
N ASP A 53 -6.02 0.23 -6.34
CA ASP A 53 -6.37 0.92 -7.59
C ASP A 53 -7.89 0.73 -7.76
N PHE A 54 -8.66 1.79 -7.55
CA PHE A 54 -10.13 1.71 -7.43
C PHE A 54 -10.82 1.51 -8.77
N ASP A 55 -10.30 2.11 -9.84
CA ASP A 55 -10.88 2.09 -11.19
C ASP A 55 -10.19 1.12 -12.17
N LYS A 56 -9.09 0.50 -11.73
CA LYS A 56 -8.26 -0.45 -12.49
C LYS A 56 -7.58 0.19 -13.70
N ASP A 57 -7.21 1.46 -13.61
CA ASP A 57 -6.47 2.14 -14.68
C ASP A 57 -4.95 1.82 -14.68
N GLY A 58 -4.46 1.12 -13.66
CA GLY A 58 -3.06 0.74 -13.47
C GLY A 58 -2.30 1.66 -12.50
N SER A 59 -2.90 2.78 -12.11
CA SER A 59 -2.41 3.68 -11.08
C SER A 59 -3.08 3.37 -9.74
N LYS A 60 -2.28 3.18 -8.69
CA LYS A 60 -2.82 2.99 -7.35
C LYS A 60 -3.24 4.33 -6.75
N ASP A 61 -4.38 4.34 -6.09
CA ASP A 61 -5.02 5.54 -5.53
C ASP A 61 -4.85 5.67 -4.02
N HIS A 62 -4.72 4.54 -3.32
CA HIS A 62 -4.78 4.54 -1.87
C HIS A 62 -3.79 3.58 -1.23
N THR A 63 -3.17 4.00 -0.12
CA THR A 63 -2.28 3.20 0.73
C THR A 63 -2.86 3.09 2.13
N MET A 64 -2.87 1.89 2.68
CA MET A 64 -3.42 1.59 4.01
C MET A 64 -2.54 0.57 4.72
N ILE A 65 -2.53 0.57 6.05
CA ILE A 65 -1.72 -0.35 6.85
C ILE A 65 -2.60 -1.27 7.71
N VAL A 66 -2.23 -2.54 7.80
CA VAL A 66 -2.87 -3.49 8.72
C VAL A 66 -2.43 -3.18 10.15
N THR A 67 -3.40 -2.93 11.02
CA THR A 67 -3.15 -2.56 12.43
C THR A 67 -3.74 -3.54 13.43
N SER A 68 -4.47 -4.54 12.96
CA SER A 68 -4.95 -5.67 13.77
C SER A 68 -5.44 -6.81 12.89
N ARG A 69 -5.56 -8.00 13.47
CA ARG A 69 -6.22 -9.17 12.88
C ARG A 69 -7.29 -9.71 13.83
N ARG A 70 -8.39 -10.21 13.27
CA ARG A 70 -9.43 -10.93 14.02
C ARG A 70 -9.90 -12.12 13.20
N ASN A 71 -9.85 -13.32 13.79
CA ASN A 71 -10.27 -14.57 13.14
C ASN A 71 -9.65 -14.76 11.74
N GLY A 72 -8.35 -14.47 11.60
CA GLY A 72 -7.63 -14.59 10.33
C GLY A 72 -7.86 -13.45 9.34
N VAL A 73 -8.78 -12.51 9.61
CA VAL A 73 -9.08 -11.36 8.74
C VAL A 73 -8.21 -10.17 9.12
N PRO A 74 -7.46 -9.55 8.17
CA PRO A 74 -6.76 -8.29 8.37
C PRO A 74 -7.71 -7.09 8.49
N TYR A 75 -7.34 -6.14 9.36
CA TYR A 75 -8.05 -4.88 9.58
C TYR A 75 -7.11 -3.70 9.38
N LEU A 76 -7.54 -2.77 8.52
CA LEU A 76 -6.74 -1.68 8.00
C LEU A 76 -7.11 -0.35 8.64
N THR A 77 -6.12 0.49 8.85
CA THR A 77 -6.27 1.86 9.35
C THR A 77 -5.68 2.83 8.33
N TYR A 78 -6.38 3.92 8.06
CA TYR A 78 -6.02 4.88 7.01
C TYR A 78 -6.71 6.24 7.17
N HIS A 79 -6.21 7.27 6.49
CA HIS A 79 -6.56 8.65 6.79
C HIS A 79 -7.66 9.28 5.92
N SER A 80 -7.93 8.80 4.69
CA SER A 80 -8.85 9.51 3.76
C SER A 80 -10.24 9.78 4.34
N THR A 81 -10.69 8.94 5.27
CA THR A 81 -11.93 9.15 6.04
C THR A 81 -11.72 8.91 7.54
N ASN A 82 -10.49 9.06 8.04
CA ASN A 82 -10.11 8.76 9.44
C ASN A 82 -10.62 7.39 9.91
N THR A 83 -10.32 6.35 9.14
CA THR A 83 -10.83 5.01 9.40
C THR A 83 -9.88 4.22 10.30
N LEU A 84 -10.39 3.77 11.45
CA LEU A 84 -9.69 2.86 12.36
C LEU A 84 -10.18 1.42 12.15
N ARG A 85 -9.26 0.51 11.82
CA ARG A 85 -9.49 -0.95 11.78
C ARG A 85 -10.77 -1.34 11.03
N ARG A 86 -10.84 -1.03 9.73
CA ARG A 86 -11.87 -1.59 8.83
C ARG A 86 -11.39 -2.92 8.28
N SER A 87 -12.25 -3.94 8.27
CA SER A 87 -11.87 -5.27 7.77
C SER A 87 -11.60 -5.23 6.26
N VAL A 88 -10.60 -6.00 5.81
CA VAL A 88 -10.33 -6.14 4.37
C VAL A 88 -11.55 -6.69 3.61
N THR A 89 -12.35 -7.56 4.25
CA THR A 89 -13.61 -8.07 3.69
C THR A 89 -14.61 -6.95 3.42
N SER A 90 -14.77 -5.99 4.33
CA SER A 90 -15.65 -4.83 4.13
C SER A 90 -15.14 -3.94 3.00
N ILE A 91 -13.83 -3.76 2.88
CA ILE A 91 -13.22 -2.99 1.79
C ILE A 91 -13.50 -3.68 0.45
N ILE A 92 -13.22 -4.99 0.32
CA ILE A 92 -13.51 -5.77 -0.89
C ILE A 92 -14.99 -5.68 -1.26
N SER A 93 -15.89 -5.81 -0.29
CA SER A 93 -17.33 -5.72 -0.54
C SER A 93 -17.76 -4.34 -1.03
N SER A 94 -17.09 -3.26 -0.61
CA SER A 94 -17.41 -1.90 -1.08
C SER A 94 -16.80 -1.58 -2.44
N TYR A 95 -15.68 -2.22 -2.79
CA TYR A 95 -14.97 -2.00 -4.06
C TYR A 95 -14.69 -3.34 -4.76
N PRO A 96 -15.74 -4.11 -5.15
CA PRO A 96 -15.56 -5.46 -5.69
C PRO A 96 -14.81 -5.48 -7.02
N ASN A 97 -14.79 -4.35 -7.72
CA ASN A 97 -14.15 -4.18 -9.01
C ASN A 97 -12.78 -3.52 -8.95
N ALA A 98 -12.24 -3.21 -7.76
CA ALA A 98 -10.89 -2.62 -7.62
C ALA A 98 -9.77 -3.67 -7.79
N ALA A 99 -8.55 -3.22 -8.04
CA ALA A 99 -7.34 -4.03 -7.96
C ALA A 99 -6.63 -3.82 -6.62
N TYR A 100 -6.12 -4.91 -6.04
CA TYR A 100 -5.58 -4.95 -4.69
C TYR A 100 -4.13 -5.44 -4.70
N TYR A 101 -3.24 -4.69 -4.06
CA TYR A 101 -1.81 -4.99 -4.01
C TYR A 101 -1.38 -5.08 -2.54
N ALA A 102 -1.16 -6.31 -2.08
CA ALA A 102 -0.76 -6.59 -0.70
C ALA A 102 0.75 -6.78 -0.60
N TYR A 103 1.39 -6.10 0.35
CA TYR A 103 2.83 -6.11 0.55
C TYR A 103 3.18 -6.53 1.98
N ARG A 104 3.92 -7.63 2.12
CA ARG A 104 4.57 -8.06 3.36
C ARG A 104 5.73 -7.14 3.68
N THR A 105 5.73 -6.52 4.86
CA THR A 105 6.84 -5.68 5.37
C THR A 105 7.77 -6.44 6.30
#